data_AF-A0A7W4G7V6-F1
#
_entry.id   AF-A0A7W4G7V6-F1
#
_cell.length_a   1.000
_cell.length_b   1.000
_cell.length_c   1.000
_cell.angle_alpha   90.00
_cell.angle_beta   90.00
_cell.angle_gamma   90.00
#
_symmetry.space_group_name_H-M   'P 1'
#
loop_
_entity.id
_entity.type
_entity.pdbx_description
1 polymer ?
#
loop_
_entity_poly.entity_id
_entity_poly.type
_entity_poly.pdbx_seq_one_letter_code
_entity_poly.pdbx_strand_id
1 'polypeptide(L)' 'HLGLDKEILAKRQQVNDAAKLNNPSRWSGKSRDWSMINEVNFNPEKKEEMRAA' A
#
# COMPACT_ATOMS: atom_id res chain seq x y z
N HIS A 1 17.77 9.37 4.44
CA HIS A 1 16.80 9.17 3.35
C HIS A 1 16.88 10.34 2.37
N LEU A 2 16.67 10.11 1.07
CA LEU A 2 16.65 11.16 0.04
C LEU A 2 15.26 11.75 -0.24
N GLY A 3 14.22 11.29 0.47
CA GLY A 3 12.84 11.79 0.30
C GLY A 3 12.16 11.41 -1.02
N LEU A 4 12.76 10.50 -1.79
CA LEU A 4 12.28 10.08 -3.12
C LEU A 4 11.13 9.07 -3.05
N ASP A 5 10.66 8.72 -1.86
CA ASP A 5 9.70 7.63 -1.66
C ASP A 5 8.40 7.87 -2.44
N LYS A 6 7.91 9.11 -2.45
CA LYS A 6 6.71 9.52 -3.19
C LYS A 6 6.87 9.30 -4.70
N GLU A 7 7.99 9.74 -5.26
CA GLU A 7 8.26 9.61 -6.71
C GLU A 7 8.43 8.15 -7.11
N ILE A 8 9.13 7.37 -6.29
CA ILE A 8 9.34 5.93 -6.53
C ILE A 8 8.00 5.19 -6.50
N LEU A 9 7.13 5.49 -5.53
CA LEU A 9 5.81 4.88 -5.43
C LEU A 9 4.92 5.24 -6.63
N ALA A 10 4.90 6.51 -7.04
CA ALA A 10 4.16 6.95 -8.23
C ALA A 10 4.65 6.22 -9.50
N LYS A 11 5.96 6.09 -9.68
CA LYS A 11 6.54 5.37 -10.83
C LYS A 11 6.19 3.88 -10.80
N ARG A 12 6.16 3.25 -9.64
CA ARG A 12 5.76 1.84 -9.50
C ARG A 12 4.30 1.62 -9.86
N GLN A 13 3.42 2.54 -9.51
CA GLN A 13 2.01 2.49 -9.91
C GLN A 13 1.88 2.50 -11.44
N GLN A 14 2.53 3.45 -12.11
CA GLN A 14 2.52 3.54 -13.57
C GLN A 14 3.01 2.26 -14.26
N VAL A 15 4.10 1.67 -13.76
CA VAL A 15 4.64 0.41 -14.30
C VAL A 15 3.65 -0.74 -14.14
N ASN A 16 3.00 -0.86 -12.98
CA ASN A 16 2.04 -1.93 -12.74
C ASN A 16 0.78 -1.77 -13.60
N ASP A 17 0.28 -0.55 -13.75
CA ASP A 17 -0.92 -0.29 -14.54
C ASP A 17 -0.67 -0.54 -16.03
N ALA A 18 0.50 -0.14 -16.56
CA ALA A 18 0.91 -0.47 -17.92
C ALA A 18 1.06 -1.99 -18.13
N ALA A 19 1.70 -2.69 -17.19
CA ALA A 19 1.86 -4.15 -17.26
C ALA A 19 0.50 -4.88 -17.22
N LYS A 20 -0.45 -4.37 -16.44
CA LYS A 20 -1.80 -4.90 -16.39
C LYS A 20 -2.57 -4.67 -17.69
N LEU A 21 -2.44 -3.49 -18.28
CA LEU A 21 -3.06 -3.18 -19.58
C LEU A 21 -2.51 -4.10 -20.68
N ASN A 22 -1.21 -4.36 -20.67
CA ASN A 22 -0.55 -5.19 -21.69
C ASN A 22 -0.88 -6.68 -21.59
N ASN A 23 -1.13 -7.22 -20.39
CA ASN A 23 -1.48 -8.63 -20.22
C ASN A 23 -2.56 -8.82 -19.13
N PRO A 24 -3.83 -8.47 -19.40
CA PRO A 24 -4.88 -8.50 -18.38
C PRO A 24 -5.14 -9.89 -17.79
N SER A 25 -4.99 -10.97 -18.58
CA SER A 25 -5.25 -12.35 -18.13
C SER A 25 -4.27 -12.82 -17.05
N ARG A 26 -3.09 -12.20 -16.95
CA ARG A 26 -2.13 -12.46 -15.87
C ARG A 26 -2.62 -11.96 -14.51
N TRP A 27 -3.55 -11.01 -14.46
CA TRP A 27 -3.98 -10.34 -13.23
C TRP A 27 -5.37 -10.80 -12.81
N SER A 28 -5.50 -11.33 -11.60
CA SER A 28 -6.78 -11.76 -11.04
C SER A 28 -7.68 -10.61 -10.55
N GLY A 29 -7.18 -9.37 -10.60
CA GLY A 29 -7.88 -8.22 -10.05
C GLY A 29 -7.10 -6.92 -10.21
N LYS A 30 -7.22 -6.02 -9.23
CA LYS A 30 -6.48 -4.74 -9.21
C LYS A 30 -4.96 -4.99 -9.15
N SER A 31 -4.20 -4.06 -9.74
CA SER A 31 -2.75 -3.98 -9.53
C SER A 31 -2.48 -3.68 -8.05
N ARG A 32 -1.24 -3.91 -7.61
CA ARG A 32 -0.82 -3.59 -6.24
C ARG A 32 -1.05 -2.10 -5.95
N ASP A 33 -1.60 -1.81 -4.78
CA ASP A 33 -1.69 -0.45 -4.26
C ASP A 33 -0.28 0.05 -3.88
N TRP A 34 0.09 1.18 -4.47
CA TRP A 34 1.37 1.86 -4.24
C TRP A 34 1.16 3.21 -3.53
N SER A 35 0.00 3.43 -2.92
CA SER A 35 -0.25 4.61 -2.11
C SER A 35 0.76 4.74 -0.96
N MET A 36 1.13 5.98 -0.64
CA MET A 36 2.02 6.25 0.48
C MET A 36 1.35 5.84 1.80
N ILE A 37 2.05 5.05 2.61
CA ILE A 37 1.61 4.73 3.97
C ILE A 37 2.22 5.77 4.92
N ASN A 38 1.36 6.48 5.64
CA ASN A 38 1.78 7.58 6.52
C ASN A 38 2.29 7.07 7.88
N GLU A 39 1.65 6.05 8.43
CA GLU A 39 1.94 5.53 9.75
C GLU A 39 1.69 4.02 9.78
N VAL A 40 2.56 3.31 10.49
CA VAL A 40 2.39 1.89 10.81
C VAL A 40 2.72 1.71 12.27
N ASN A 41 1.76 1.20 13.03
CA ASN A 41 1.97 0.84 14.42
C ASN A 41 2.41 -0.62 14.50
N PHE A 42 3.67 -0.84 14.86
CA PHE A 42 4.21 -2.18 15.05
C PHE A 42 3.95 -2.62 16.49
N ASN A 43 3.19 -3.71 16.65
CA ASN A 43 2.75 -4.23 17.96
C ASN A 43 2.00 -3.17 18.80
N PRO A 44 0.80 -2.73 18.36
CA PRO A 44 0.00 -1.79 19.14
C PRO A 44 -0.31 -2.39 20.51
N GLU A 45 -0.27 -1.57 21.57
CA GLU A 45 -0.74 -2.00 22.88
C GLU A 45 -2.20 -2.43 22.77
N LYS A 46 -2.54 -3.58 23.38
CA LYS A 46 -3.93 -4.03 23.44
C LYS A 46 -4.69 -2.98 24.25
N LYS A 47 -5.65 -2.30 23.62
CA LYS A 47 -6.60 -1.46 24.36
C LYS A 47 -7.31 -2.37 25.36
N GLU A 48 -7.15 -2.12 26.66
CA GLU A 48 -8.01 -2.75 27.65
C GLU A 48 -9.44 -2.34 27.32
N GLU A 49 -10.29 -3.34 27.02
CA GLU A 49 -11.72 -3.10 26.92
C GLU A 49 -12.19 -2.66 28.30
N MET A 50 -12.55 -1.39 28.43
CA MET A 50 -13.13 -0.86 29.64
C MET A 50 -14.46 -1.58 29.87
N ARG A 51 -14.47 -2.61 30.73
CA ARG A 51 -15.71 -3.27 31.13
C ARG A 51 -16.57 -2.25 31.86
N ALA A 52 -17.77 -2.00 31.32
CA ALA A 52 -18.80 -1.25 32.03
C ALA A 52 -19.14 -1.96 33.34
N ALA A 53 -19.15 -1.20 34.43
CA ALA A 53 -19.53 -1.64 35.77
C ALA A 53 -21.05 -1.90 35.87
#